data_AF-A0A2L2WN17-F1
#
_entry.id   AF-A0A2L2WN17-F1
#
_cell.length_a   1.000
_cell.length_b   1.000
_cell.length_c   1.000
_cell.angle_alpha   90.00
_cell.angle_beta   90.00
_cell.angle_gamma   90.00
#
_symmetry.space_group_name_H-M   'P 1'
#
loop_
_entity.id
_entity.type
_entity.pdbx_description
1 polymer ?
#
loop_
_entity_poly.entity_id
_entity_poly.type
_entity_poly.pdbx_seq_one_letter_code
_entity_poly.pdbx_strand_id
1 'polypeptide(L)'
;MKWLKKWREHRQEEKRLKWLSALSKVFAIFDKMIRVGLVSWNDKERRVFISEPVALFFIAQGAGRWKTFLSNLYCCQMYRLQQKQWNDYIIDCQTKAVGRRRSEVAMLTKAEVERIRRTTADGISMQDVDFPTIQPFEFFVVQDVVGDKATVLWVGTYDPDTDVLDMAEWDSVRRAIDKNRKEGNRGEE
;
A
#
# COMPACT_ATOMS: atom_id res chain seq x y z
N MET A 1 -2.51 43.40 -16.00
CA MET A 1 -1.71 42.36 -15.30
C MET A 1 -2.49 41.46 -14.32
N LYS A 2 -3.44 41.97 -13.52
CA LYS A 2 -4.20 41.14 -12.55
C LYS A 2 -5.06 40.01 -13.18
N TRP A 3 -5.60 40.23 -14.38
CA TRP A 3 -6.45 39.25 -15.06
C TRP A 3 -5.67 38.01 -15.57
N LEU A 4 -4.45 38.19 -16.06
CA LEU A 4 -3.53 37.10 -16.45
C LEU A 4 -3.05 36.27 -15.26
N LYS A 5 -3.04 36.85 -14.05
CA LYS A 5 -2.71 36.13 -12.81
C LYS A 5 -3.90 35.26 -12.37
N LYS A 6 -5.11 35.83 -12.30
CA LYS A 6 -6.34 35.06 -12.02
C LYS A 6 -6.60 33.93 -13.02
N TRP A 7 -6.34 34.15 -14.32
CA TRP A 7 -6.50 33.11 -15.33
C TRP A 7 -5.49 31.97 -15.18
N ARG A 8 -4.25 32.28 -14.79
CA ARG A 8 -3.22 31.27 -14.48
C ARG A 8 -3.57 30.47 -13.23
N GLU A 9 -4.04 31.14 -12.17
CA GLU A 9 -4.50 30.51 -10.93
C GLU A 9 -5.68 29.57 -11.19
N HIS A 10 -6.68 30.00 -11.97
CA HIS A 10 -7.82 29.17 -12.35
C HIS A 10 -7.40 27.92 -13.15
N ARG A 11 -6.49 28.08 -14.12
CA ARG A 11 -5.94 26.94 -14.89
C ARG A 11 -5.14 25.98 -14.00
N GLN A 12 -4.41 26.47 -13.00
CA GLN A 12 -3.70 25.62 -12.06
C GLN A 12 -4.66 24.83 -11.17
N GLU A 13 -5.72 25.47 -10.69
CA GLU A 13 -6.76 24.81 -9.89
C GLU A 13 -7.51 23.74 -10.71
N GLU A 14 -7.90 24.03 -11.96
CA GLU A 14 -8.50 23.03 -12.85
C GLU A 14 -7.57 21.83 -13.09
N LYS A 15 -6.26 22.07 -13.28
CA LYS A 15 -5.28 20.98 -13.43
C LYS A 15 -5.20 20.14 -12.16
N ARG A 16 -5.20 20.79 -10.99
CA ARG A 16 -5.19 20.11 -9.69
C ARG A 16 -6.44 19.25 -9.50
N LEU A 17 -7.62 19.79 -9.77
CA LEU A 17 -8.89 19.05 -9.68
C LEU A 17 -8.93 17.85 -10.64
N LYS A 18 -8.47 18.04 -11.88
CA LYS A 18 -8.34 16.93 -12.85
C LYS A 18 -7.39 15.85 -12.34
N TRP A 19 -6.25 16.24 -11.76
CA TRP A 19 -5.29 15.31 -11.19
C TRP A 19 -5.88 14.55 -9.99
N LEU A 20 -6.57 15.23 -9.07
CA LEU A 20 -7.27 14.60 -7.94
C LEU A 20 -8.35 13.62 -8.42
N SER A 21 -9.11 13.98 -9.45
CA SER A 21 -10.12 13.10 -10.05
C SER A 21 -9.48 11.86 -10.67
N ALA A 22 -8.35 12.01 -11.37
CA ALA A 22 -7.61 10.88 -11.93
C ALA A 22 -7.07 9.96 -10.82
N LEU A 23 -6.50 10.52 -9.75
CA LEU A 23 -6.01 9.77 -8.60
C LEU A 23 -7.14 8.98 -7.94
N SER A 24 -8.29 9.60 -7.68
CA SER A 24 -9.47 8.92 -7.12
C SER A 24 -9.92 7.73 -7.96
N LYS A 25 -9.87 7.83 -9.29
CA LYS A 25 -10.19 6.72 -10.19
C LYS A 25 -9.18 5.57 -10.06
N VAL A 26 -7.89 5.87 -9.93
CA VAL A 26 -6.85 4.85 -9.71
C VAL A 26 -7.13 4.07 -8.43
N PHE A 27 -7.39 4.77 -7.32
CA PHE A 27 -7.78 4.13 -6.06
C PHE A 27 -9.02 3.25 -6.21
N ALA A 28 -10.08 3.76 -6.84
CA ALA A 28 -11.31 3.01 -7.05
C ALA A 28 -11.10 1.72 -7.88
N ILE A 29 -10.21 1.77 -8.88
CA ILE A 29 -9.85 0.58 -9.68
C ILE A 29 -9.13 -0.45 -8.81
N PHE A 30 -8.15 -0.04 -8.02
CA PHE A 30 -7.43 -0.96 -7.11
C PHE A 30 -8.35 -1.53 -6.02
N ASP A 31 -9.21 -0.71 -5.42
CA ASP A 31 -10.23 -1.16 -4.47
C ASP A 31 -11.10 -2.26 -5.09
N LYS A 32 -11.53 -2.06 -6.34
CA LYS A 32 -12.33 -3.06 -7.07
C LYS A 32 -11.53 -4.34 -7.32
N MET A 33 -10.29 -4.23 -7.82
CA MET A 33 -9.42 -5.38 -8.06
C MET A 33 -9.18 -6.20 -6.79
N ILE A 34 -8.94 -5.54 -5.66
CA ILE A 34 -8.73 -6.20 -4.38
C ILE A 34 -10.02 -6.88 -3.90
N ARG A 35 -11.16 -6.19 -3.99
CA ARG A 35 -12.45 -6.73 -3.56
C ARG A 35 -12.87 -7.98 -4.34
N VAL A 36 -12.54 -8.05 -5.64
CA VAL A 36 -12.84 -9.22 -6.48
C VAL A 36 -11.73 -10.26 -6.51
N GLY A 37 -10.68 -10.10 -5.67
CA GLY A 37 -9.60 -11.08 -5.53
C GLY A 37 -8.59 -11.09 -6.69
N LEU A 38 -8.58 -10.08 -7.56
CA LEU A 38 -7.59 -9.96 -8.63
C LEU A 38 -6.22 -9.50 -8.13
N VAL A 39 -6.20 -8.80 -6.99
CA VAL A 39 -4.98 -8.40 -6.29
C VAL A 39 -5.17 -8.66 -4.80
N SER A 40 -4.18 -9.24 -4.15
CA SER A 40 -4.14 -9.42 -2.70
C SER A 40 -2.80 -8.94 -2.16
N TRP A 41 -2.84 -8.21 -1.04
CA TRP A 41 -1.64 -7.69 -0.38
C TRP A 41 -1.51 -8.28 1.02
N ASN A 42 -0.36 -8.88 1.32
CA ASN A 42 0.03 -9.30 2.65
C ASN A 42 0.97 -8.25 3.27
N ASP A 43 0.43 -7.45 4.19
CA ASP A 43 1.17 -6.36 4.85
C ASP A 43 2.37 -6.85 5.66
N LYS A 44 2.26 -8.01 6.30
CA LYS A 44 3.30 -8.52 7.19
C LYS A 44 4.54 -8.96 6.43
N GLU A 45 4.34 -9.58 5.28
CA GLU A 45 5.42 -10.13 4.47
C GLU A 45 5.84 -9.19 3.33
N ARG A 46 5.12 -8.08 3.11
CA ARG A 46 5.26 -7.19 1.95
C ARG A 46 5.19 -7.98 0.64
N ARG A 47 4.16 -8.82 0.54
CA ARG A 47 3.91 -9.69 -0.62
C ARG A 47 2.63 -9.33 -1.32
N VAL A 48 2.67 -9.34 -2.64
CA VAL A 48 1.51 -9.11 -3.48
C VAL A 48 1.22 -10.36 -4.29
N PHE A 49 -0.04 -10.77 -4.33
CA PHE A 49 -0.53 -11.77 -5.26
C PHE A 49 -1.39 -11.08 -6.31
N ILE A 50 -1.07 -11.29 -7.58
CA ILE A 50 -1.68 -10.63 -8.72
C ILE A 50 -2.21 -11.72 -9.64
N SER A 51 -3.49 -11.65 -10.00
CA SER A 51 -4.06 -12.63 -10.92
C SER A 51 -3.42 -12.52 -12.30
N GLU A 52 -3.24 -13.67 -12.95
CA GLU A 52 -2.62 -13.79 -14.27
C GLU A 52 -3.28 -12.86 -15.30
N PRO A 53 -4.62 -12.78 -15.43
CA PRO A 53 -5.23 -11.91 -16.43
C PRO A 53 -4.85 -10.44 -16.25
N VAL A 54 -4.72 -9.97 -15.00
CA VAL A 54 -4.29 -8.60 -14.71
C VAL A 54 -2.81 -8.41 -15.04
N ALA A 55 -1.96 -9.33 -14.62
CA ALA A 55 -0.53 -9.26 -14.91
C ALA A 55 -0.28 -9.25 -16.43
N LEU A 56 -0.87 -10.20 -17.17
CA LEU A 56 -0.74 -10.29 -18.62
C LEU A 56 -1.23 -9.01 -19.32
N PHE A 57 -2.35 -8.43 -18.87
CA PHE A 57 -2.88 -7.19 -19.44
C PHE A 57 -1.87 -6.04 -19.38
N PHE A 58 -1.18 -5.86 -18.24
CA PHE A 58 -0.21 -4.78 -18.08
C PHE A 58 1.15 -5.11 -18.69
N ILE A 59 1.61 -6.36 -18.59
CA ILE A 59 2.86 -6.83 -19.20
C ILE A 59 2.80 -6.73 -20.72
N ALA A 60 1.68 -7.09 -21.35
CA ALA A 60 1.47 -6.99 -22.80
C ALA A 60 1.55 -5.54 -23.32
N GLN A 61 1.33 -4.55 -22.46
CA GLN A 61 1.49 -3.13 -22.80
C GLN A 61 2.94 -2.61 -22.62
N GLY A 62 3.86 -3.49 -22.23
CA GLY A 62 5.29 -3.21 -22.07
C GLY A 62 5.71 -2.99 -20.62
N ALA A 63 7.02 -3.16 -20.38
CA ALA A 63 7.62 -3.11 -19.06
C ALA A 63 7.33 -1.80 -18.29
N GLY A 64 7.30 -0.66 -18.97
CA GLY A 64 6.98 0.63 -18.34
C GLY A 64 5.55 0.69 -17.77
N ARG A 65 4.58 0.07 -18.46
CA ARG A 65 3.18 0.00 -17.98
C ARG A 65 3.04 -0.96 -16.81
N TRP A 66 3.77 -2.07 -16.85
CA TRP A 66 3.84 -3.00 -15.72
C TRP A 66 4.43 -2.35 -14.47
N LYS A 67 5.59 -1.68 -14.59
CA LYS A 67 6.18 -0.92 -13.48
C LYS A 67 5.22 0.14 -12.94
N THR A 68 4.61 0.94 -13.83
CA THR A 68 3.62 1.96 -13.43
C THR A 68 2.45 1.35 -12.65
N PHE A 69 1.97 0.16 -13.05
CA PHE A 69 0.94 -0.56 -12.32
C PHE A 69 1.43 -0.93 -10.90
N LEU A 70 2.64 -1.49 -10.78
CA LEU A 70 3.25 -1.84 -9.49
C LEU A 70 3.48 -0.61 -8.59
N SER A 71 3.97 0.51 -9.13
CA SER A 71 4.14 1.75 -8.36
C SER A 71 2.80 2.30 -7.87
N ASN A 72 1.77 2.31 -8.72
CA ASN A 72 0.45 2.79 -8.31
C ASN A 72 -0.18 1.89 -7.25
N LEU A 73 -0.03 0.56 -7.39
CA LEU A 73 -0.47 -0.40 -6.39
C LEU A 73 0.20 -0.13 -5.04
N TYR A 74 1.52 0.07 -5.05
CA TYR A 74 2.31 0.40 -3.87
C TYR A 74 1.84 1.71 -3.22
N CYS A 75 1.66 2.77 -4.01
CA CYS A 75 1.17 4.06 -3.52
C CYS A 75 -0.20 3.93 -2.85
N CYS A 76 -1.13 3.18 -3.46
CA CYS A 76 -2.44 2.91 -2.86
C CYS A 76 -2.32 2.18 -1.53
N GLN A 77 -1.41 1.19 -1.44
CA GLN A 77 -1.20 0.45 -0.20
C GLN A 77 -0.55 1.31 0.89
N MET A 78 0.49 2.08 0.55
CA MET A 78 1.16 2.97 1.50
C MET A 78 0.21 4.03 2.04
N TYR A 79 -0.63 4.62 1.19
CA TYR A 79 -1.65 5.56 1.65
C TYR A 79 -2.59 4.93 2.69
N ARG A 80 -3.05 3.70 2.45
CA ARG A 80 -3.91 2.98 3.41
C ARG A 80 -3.19 2.68 4.71
N LEU A 81 -1.93 2.28 4.65
CA LEU A 81 -1.12 1.96 5.82
C LEU A 81 -0.86 3.23 6.67
N GLN A 82 -0.49 4.34 6.02
CA GLN A 82 -0.30 5.63 6.66
C GLN A 82 -1.61 6.13 7.29
N GLN A 83 -2.73 6.05 6.57
CA GLN A 83 -4.03 6.45 7.10
C GLN A 83 -4.43 5.62 8.32
N LYS A 84 -4.16 4.31 8.29
CA LYS A 84 -4.40 3.43 9.43
C LYS A 84 -3.54 3.82 10.63
N GLN A 85 -2.22 3.96 10.45
CA GLN A 85 -1.31 4.37 11.52
C GLN A 85 -1.69 5.72 12.13
N TRP A 86 -2.05 6.68 11.28
CA TRP A 86 -2.53 8.00 11.72
C TRP A 86 -3.78 7.89 12.60
N ASN A 87 -4.78 7.12 12.16
CA ASN A 87 -6.02 6.92 12.90
C ASN A 87 -5.76 6.17 14.22
N ASP A 88 -4.95 5.12 14.19
CA ASP A 88 -4.59 4.32 15.38
C ASP A 88 -3.86 5.19 16.41
N TYR A 89 -2.95 6.06 15.97
CA TYR A 89 -2.25 7.02 16.83
C TYR A 89 -3.21 8.02 17.48
N ILE A 90 -4.12 8.62 16.71
CA ILE A 90 -5.14 9.53 17.27
C ILE A 90 -5.96 8.83 18.35
N ILE A 91 -6.43 7.61 18.07
CA ILE A 91 -7.24 6.83 19.01
C ILE A 91 -6.45 6.52 20.28
N ASP A 92 -5.17 6.17 20.17
CA ASP A 92 -4.30 5.91 21.31
C ASP A 92 -4.11 7.17 22.17
N CYS A 93 -3.76 8.31 21.56
CA CYS A 93 -3.63 9.59 22.25
C CYS A 93 -4.92 9.98 22.98
N GLN A 94 -6.07 9.87 22.31
CA GLN A 94 -7.39 10.14 22.89
C GLN A 94 -7.70 9.20 24.06
N THR A 95 -7.40 7.91 23.92
CA THR A 95 -7.64 6.91 24.96
C THR A 95 -6.78 7.19 26.18
N LYS A 96 -5.49 7.51 25.99
CA LYS A 96 -4.57 7.91 27.06
C LYS A 96 -5.01 9.19 27.76
N ALA A 97 -5.43 10.21 27.02
CA ALA A 97 -5.91 11.47 27.59
C ALA A 97 -7.19 11.29 28.44
N VAL A 98 -8.16 10.53 27.93
CA VAL A 98 -9.38 10.19 28.69
C VAL A 98 -9.03 9.33 29.91
N GLY A 99 -8.13 8.36 29.77
CA GLY A 99 -7.64 7.52 30.87
C GLY A 99 -7.02 8.34 32.01
N ARG A 100 -6.12 9.27 31.68
CA ARG A 100 -5.52 10.20 32.66
C ARG A 100 -6.59 11.04 33.37
N ARG A 101 -7.56 11.56 32.63
CA ARG A 101 -8.63 12.35 33.27
C ARG A 101 -9.50 11.49 34.18
N ARG A 102 -9.80 10.24 33.81
CA ARG A 102 -10.54 9.30 34.66
C ARG A 102 -9.83 8.99 35.98
N SER A 103 -8.50 9.00 36.02
CA SER A 103 -7.77 8.83 37.29
C SER A 103 -7.83 10.05 38.22
N GLU A 104 -8.19 11.23 37.71
CA GLU A 104 -8.22 12.48 38.47
C GLU A 104 -9.60 12.85 39.01
N VAL A 105 -10.68 12.32 38.42
CA VAL A 105 -12.06 12.67 38.76
C VAL A 105 -12.93 11.43 38.95
N ALA A 106 -13.78 11.46 40.00
CA ALA A 106 -14.65 10.34 40.38
C ALA A 106 -15.68 9.95 39.31
N MET A 107 -16.14 10.91 38.50
CA MET A 107 -17.06 10.65 37.40
C MET A 107 -16.78 11.60 36.23
N LEU A 108 -16.80 11.06 35.01
CA LEU A 108 -16.64 11.81 33.77
C LEU A 108 -17.93 11.75 32.98
N THR A 109 -18.47 12.90 32.62
CA THR A 109 -19.66 12.96 31.75
C THR A 109 -19.29 12.62 30.31
N LYS A 110 -20.26 12.16 29.52
CA LYS A 110 -20.05 11.90 28.08
C LYS A 110 -19.60 13.16 27.33
N ALA A 111 -20.14 14.32 27.69
CA ALA A 111 -19.80 15.60 27.08
C ALA A 111 -18.33 15.98 27.33
N GLU A 112 -17.81 15.72 28.53
CA GLU A 112 -16.42 15.97 28.87
C GLU A 112 -15.47 15.00 28.18
N VAL A 113 -15.83 13.71 28.08
CA VAL A 113 -15.05 12.72 27.31
C VAL A 113 -14.88 13.18 25.87
N GLU A 114 -15.97 13.64 25.24
CA GLU A 114 -15.93 14.12 23.86
C GLU A 114 -15.11 15.41 23.72
N ARG A 115 -15.22 16.34 24.68
CA ARG A 115 -14.39 17.55 24.71
C ARG A 115 -12.90 17.22 24.78
N ILE A 116 -12.51 16.26 25.63
CA ILE A 116 -11.12 15.81 25.77
C ILE A 116 -10.63 15.21 24.46
N ARG A 117 -11.43 14.35 23.81
CA ARG A 117 -11.09 13.73 22.53
C ARG A 117 -10.82 14.74 21.43
N ARG A 118 -11.69 15.76 21.30
CA ARG A 118 -11.52 16.85 20.33
C ARG A 118 -10.27 17.67 20.62
N THR A 119 -10.13 18.13 21.86
CA THR A 119 -8.95 18.92 22.28
C THR A 119 -7.65 18.15 22.05
N THR A 120 -7.66 16.83 22.27
CA THR A 120 -6.52 15.95 22.01
C THR A 120 -6.25 15.86 20.50
N ALA A 121 -7.28 15.60 19.68
CA ALA A 121 -7.13 15.50 18.23
C ALA A 121 -6.61 16.80 17.59
N ASP A 122 -7.11 17.95 18.05
CA ASP A 122 -6.69 19.28 17.56
C ASP A 122 -5.22 19.59 17.88
N GLY A 123 -4.66 18.96 18.92
CA GLY A 123 -3.27 19.14 19.35
C GLY A 123 -2.27 18.16 18.75
N ILE A 124 -2.71 17.18 17.94
CA ILE A 124 -1.83 16.16 17.37
C ILE A 124 -1.22 16.63 16.05
N SER A 125 0.11 16.50 15.92
CA SER A 125 0.83 16.76 14.67
C SER A 125 1.10 15.46 13.90
N MET A 126 1.08 15.53 12.56
CA MET A 126 1.52 14.42 11.71
C MET A 126 3.00 14.08 11.89
N GLN A 127 3.81 15.01 12.40
CA GLN A 127 5.24 14.78 12.64
C GLN A 127 5.51 13.83 13.82
N ASP A 128 4.51 13.62 14.69
CA ASP A 128 4.63 12.75 15.86
C ASP A 128 4.36 11.27 15.51
N VAL A 129 3.99 10.98 14.25
CA VAL A 129 3.67 9.64 13.78
C VAL A 129 4.80 9.09 12.92
N ASP A 130 5.32 7.93 13.33
CA ASP A 130 6.33 7.20 12.58
C ASP A 130 5.67 6.46 11.40
N PHE A 131 5.62 7.14 10.26
CA PHE A 131 5.06 6.59 9.03
C PHE A 131 5.99 5.55 8.39
N PRO A 132 5.45 4.59 7.63
CA PRO A 132 6.25 3.54 7.03
C PRO A 132 7.19 4.14 5.98
N THR A 133 8.46 3.76 6.03
CA THR A 133 9.43 4.11 4.99
C THR A 133 9.12 3.38 3.69
N ILE A 134 9.52 3.97 2.56
CA ILE A 134 9.44 3.30 1.26
C ILE A 134 10.33 2.05 1.28
N GLN A 135 9.79 0.90 0.87
CA GLN A 135 10.48 -0.39 0.92
C GLN A 135 10.11 -1.25 -0.30
N PRO A 136 11.06 -2.07 -0.81
CA PRO A 136 10.75 -3.07 -1.83
C PRO A 136 9.72 -4.07 -1.36
N PHE A 137 8.99 -4.64 -2.31
CA PHE A 137 8.03 -5.71 -2.07
C PHE A 137 8.18 -6.83 -3.09
N GLU A 138 7.81 -8.03 -2.66
CA GLU A 138 7.76 -9.21 -3.52
C GLU A 138 6.37 -9.31 -4.15
N PHE A 139 6.29 -9.79 -5.40
CA PHE A 139 5.02 -10.09 -6.05
C PHE A 139 5.03 -11.46 -6.70
N PHE A 140 3.83 -12.04 -6.80
CA PHE A 140 3.55 -13.36 -7.33
C PHE A 140 2.41 -13.23 -8.33
N VAL A 141 2.62 -13.71 -9.57
CA VAL A 141 1.55 -13.82 -10.57
C VAL A 141 0.94 -15.21 -10.48
N VAL A 142 -0.38 -15.28 -10.29
CA VAL A 142 -1.11 -16.53 -10.03
C VAL A 142 -2.21 -16.79 -11.07
N GLN A 143 -2.23 -17.98 -11.66
CA GLN A 143 -3.14 -18.36 -12.76
C GLN A 143 -4.58 -18.55 -12.28
N ASP A 144 -4.75 -19.30 -11.20
CA ASP A 144 -6.05 -19.56 -10.58
C ASP A 144 -5.82 -20.15 -9.18
N VAL A 145 -6.83 -20.05 -8.31
CA VAL A 145 -6.84 -20.69 -7.00
C VAL A 145 -7.84 -21.85 -7.06
N VAL A 146 -7.35 -23.07 -7.33
CA VAL A 146 -8.19 -24.27 -7.33
C VAL A 146 -8.10 -24.93 -5.96
N GLY A 147 -9.12 -24.73 -5.12
CA GLY A 147 -9.09 -25.15 -3.71
C GLY A 147 -8.06 -24.34 -2.91
N ASP A 148 -7.20 -25.00 -2.12
CA ASP A 148 -6.15 -24.34 -1.34
C ASP A 148 -4.80 -24.20 -2.10
N LYS A 149 -4.77 -24.53 -3.39
CA LYS A 149 -3.53 -24.50 -4.19
C LYS A 149 -3.60 -23.44 -5.27
N ALA A 150 -2.76 -22.42 -5.12
CA ALA A 150 -2.51 -21.42 -6.15
C ALA A 150 -1.33 -21.87 -7.04
N THR A 151 -1.52 -21.79 -8.36
CA THR A 151 -0.41 -21.99 -9.32
C THR A 151 0.31 -20.67 -9.53
N VAL A 152 1.54 -20.58 -9.03
CA VAL A 152 2.43 -19.43 -9.24
C VAL A 152 3.11 -19.57 -10.60
N LEU A 153 2.95 -18.56 -11.45
CA LEU A 153 3.55 -18.49 -12.79
C LEU A 153 4.84 -17.67 -12.79
N TRP A 154 4.81 -16.53 -12.10
CA TRP A 154 5.94 -15.60 -12.04
C TRP A 154 6.15 -15.11 -10.62
N VAL A 155 7.40 -14.82 -10.31
CA VAL A 155 7.80 -14.17 -9.07
C VAL A 155 8.69 -12.99 -9.39
N GLY A 156 8.66 -11.97 -8.55
CA GLY A 156 9.56 -10.85 -8.69
C GLY A 156 9.63 -9.98 -7.45
N THR A 157 10.58 -9.06 -7.50
CA THR A 157 10.74 -7.99 -6.51
C THR A 157 10.65 -6.66 -7.25
N TYR A 158 9.94 -5.70 -6.66
CA TYR A 158 9.90 -4.34 -7.16
C TYR A 158 10.29 -3.37 -6.06
N ASP A 159 11.23 -2.50 -6.37
CA ASP A 159 11.62 -1.39 -5.52
C ASP A 159 11.00 -0.08 -6.07
N PRO A 160 9.99 0.47 -5.38
CA PRO A 160 9.33 1.69 -5.82
C PRO A 160 10.19 2.95 -5.65
N ASP A 161 11.28 2.91 -4.86
CA ASP A 161 12.19 4.05 -4.69
C ASP A 161 13.19 4.14 -5.85
N THR A 162 13.76 3.00 -6.24
CA THR A 162 14.78 2.92 -7.31
C THR A 162 14.20 2.56 -8.69
N ASP A 163 12.91 2.23 -8.77
CA ASP A 163 12.22 1.70 -9.95
C ASP A 163 12.87 0.40 -10.50
N VAL A 164 13.60 -0.34 -9.67
CA VAL A 164 14.21 -1.62 -10.05
C VAL A 164 13.16 -2.72 -10.01
N LEU A 165 13.07 -3.50 -11.10
CA LEU A 165 12.16 -4.63 -11.25
C LEU A 165 12.97 -5.87 -11.62
N ASP A 166 12.97 -6.85 -10.74
CA ASP A 166 13.50 -8.20 -11.00
C ASP A 166 12.34 -9.18 -11.07
N MET A 167 12.25 -9.96 -12.15
CA MET A 167 11.13 -10.86 -12.39
C MET A 167 11.59 -12.11 -13.14
N ALA A 168 11.10 -13.26 -12.73
CA ALA A 168 11.42 -14.56 -13.33
C ALA A 168 10.22 -15.50 -13.33
N GLU A 169 10.19 -16.42 -14.29
CA GLU A 169 9.25 -17.53 -14.30
C GLU A 169 9.49 -18.43 -13.09
N TRP A 170 8.43 -18.82 -12.41
CA TRP A 170 8.51 -19.62 -11.20
C TRP A 170 9.16 -20.98 -11.43
N ASP A 171 8.90 -21.62 -12.58
CA ASP A 171 9.52 -22.90 -12.93
C ASP A 171 11.04 -22.79 -13.09
N SER A 172 11.53 -21.66 -13.59
CA SER A 172 12.97 -21.39 -13.70
C SER A 172 13.61 -21.20 -12.32
N VAL A 173 12.93 -20.49 -11.41
CA VAL A 173 13.36 -20.33 -10.01
C VAL A 173 13.36 -21.68 -9.28
N ARG A 174 12.29 -22.48 -9.40
CA ARG A 174 12.19 -23.80 -8.78
C ARG A 174 13.32 -24.73 -9.23
N ARG A 175 13.58 -24.78 -10.54
CA ARG A 175 14.70 -25.59 -11.09
C ARG A 175 16.05 -25.18 -10.53
N ALA A 176 16.31 -23.87 -10.38
CA ALA A 176 17.54 -23.37 -9.80
C ALA A 176 17.69 -23.77 -8.33
N ILE A 177 16.62 -23.66 -7.54
CA ILE A 177 16.59 -24.08 -6.13
C ILE A 177 16.87 -25.58 -6.00
N ASP A 178 16.20 -26.41 -6.79
CA ASP A 178 16.38 -27.86 -6.77
C ASP A 178 17.80 -28.29 -7.15
N LYS A 179 18.39 -27.60 -8.12
CA LYS A 179 19.79 -27.81 -8.52
C LYS A 179 20.74 -27.47 -7.37
N ASN A 180 20.60 -26.28 -6.77
CA ASN A 180 21.46 -25.85 -5.66
C ASN A 180 21.36 -26.78 -4.45
N ARG A 181 20.16 -27.27 -4.14
CA ARG A 181 19.95 -28.24 -3.05
C ARG A 181 20.66 -29.57 -3.30
N LYS A 182 20.66 -30.06 -4.55
CA LYS A 182 21.38 -31.29 -4.92
C LYS A 182 22.89 -31.12 -4.90
N GLU A 183 23.40 -29.92 -5.18
CA GLU A 183 24.83 -29.61 -5.16
C GLU A 183 25.33 -29.38 -3.73
N GLY A 184 24.54 -28.72 -2.86
CA GLY A 184 24.87 -28.56 -1.44
C GLY A 184 24.96 -29.89 -0.69
N ASN A 185 24.07 -30.84 -0.98
CA ASN A 185 24.11 -32.18 -0.37
C ASN A 185 25.27 -33.07 -0.86
N ARG A 186 26.01 -32.69 -1.92
CA ARG A 186 27.19 -33.44 -2.43
C ARG A 186 28.52 -32.92 -1.88
N GLY A 187 28.52 -31.79 -1.18
CA GLY A 187 29.72 -31.23 -0.56
C GLY A 187 29.96 -31.69 0.89
N GLU A 188 29.06 -32.50 1.45
CA GLU A 188 29.09 -32.98 2.84
C GLU A 188 29.34 -34.50 2.95
N GLU A 189 29.62 -35.20 1.84
CA GLU A 189 30.08 -36.61 1.80
C GLU A 189 31.57 -36.69 1.46
#